data_AF-A0A964H8V6-F1
#
_entry.id   AF-A0A964H8V6-F1
#
_cell.length_a   1.000
_cell.length_b   1.000
_cell.length_c   1.000
_cell.angle_alpha   90.00
_cell.angle_beta   90.00
_cell.angle_gamma   90.00
#
_symmetry.space_group_name_H-M   'P 1'
#
loop_
_entity.id
_entity.type
_entity.pdbx_description
1 polymer ?
#
loop_
_entity_poly.entity_id
_entity_poly.type
_entity_poly.pdbx_seq_one_letter_code
_entity_poly.pdbx_strand_id
1 'polypeptide(L)'
;MRSVVLCSLILAGAAAAQPVTVTDRGSYYEVVADYGSGVTPDSMGRALAAAARQAAPGLEPLVDSYLSEKAGSNTVYNAWLARTADIRPQLAADHAAEIEGMASQMSGGTTNVRGDGKLSRDELFLLNLLPDVARGSQCCGVSVWGARSATGRPLTARLLDWSDGSGHQLAQVQAVTTIKRGAA
;
A
#
# COMPACT_ATOMS: atom_id res chain seq x y z
N MET A 1 -44.26 36.17 24.83
CA MET A 1 -43.43 34.97 24.59
C MET A 1 -43.86 34.35 23.27
N ARG A 2 -43.03 34.43 22.23
CA ARG A 2 -43.32 33.87 20.90
C ARG A 2 -42.46 32.61 20.72
N SER A 3 -43.11 31.47 20.52
CA SER A 3 -42.48 30.23 20.10
C SER A 3 -42.12 30.29 18.62
N VAL A 4 -40.89 29.96 18.27
CA VAL A 4 -40.48 29.59 16.91
C VAL A 4 -39.86 28.21 17.01
N VAL A 5 -40.60 27.20 16.54
CA VAL A 5 -40.09 25.84 16.34
C VAL A 5 -39.53 25.80 14.92
N LEU A 6 -38.21 25.93 14.79
CA LEU A 6 -37.51 25.77 13.52
C LEU A 6 -37.27 24.27 13.29
N CYS A 7 -38.19 23.62 12.60
CA CYS A 7 -38.04 22.26 12.12
C CYS A 7 -37.00 22.26 10.97
N SER A 8 -35.73 22.08 11.31
CA SER A 8 -34.67 21.90 10.31
C SER A 8 -34.64 20.42 9.91
N LEU A 9 -35.22 20.10 8.76
CA LEU A 9 -34.99 18.83 8.08
C LEU A 9 -33.50 18.74 7.72
N ILE A 10 -32.74 17.99 8.52
CA ILE A 10 -31.41 17.51 8.12
C ILE A 10 -31.66 16.36 7.14
N LEU A 11 -31.54 16.65 5.83
CA LEU A 11 -31.28 15.63 4.84
C LEU A 11 -29.93 15.00 5.18
N ALA A 12 -29.95 13.88 5.90
CA ALA A 12 -28.82 12.98 6.00
C ALA A 12 -28.59 12.40 4.60
N GLY A 13 -27.76 13.08 3.80
CA GLY A 13 -27.17 12.47 2.62
C GLY A 13 -26.42 11.23 3.09
N ALA A 14 -26.81 10.06 2.60
CA ALA A 14 -26.08 8.83 2.86
C ALA A 14 -24.62 9.06 2.46
N ALA A 15 -23.71 8.99 3.44
CA ALA A 15 -22.29 9.05 3.17
C ALA A 15 -21.99 7.97 2.11
N ALA A 16 -21.46 8.38 0.96
CA ALA A 16 -21.01 7.43 -0.05
C ALA A 16 -20.06 6.44 0.64
N ALA A 17 -20.31 5.13 0.47
CA ALA A 17 -19.46 4.11 1.06
C ALA A 17 -18.01 4.35 0.62
N GLN A 18 -17.09 4.42 1.58
CA GLN A 18 -15.68 4.63 1.26
C GLN A 18 -15.18 3.45 0.41
N PRO A 19 -14.44 3.70 -0.68
CA PRO A 19 -13.95 2.64 -1.57
C PRO A 19 -12.85 1.78 -0.93
N VAL A 20 -12.30 2.21 0.20
CA VAL A 20 -11.33 1.44 0.99
C VAL A 20 -11.71 1.49 2.47
N THR A 21 -11.60 0.36 3.14
CA THR A 21 -11.60 0.30 4.61
C THR A 21 -10.35 -0.40 5.11
N VAL A 22 -9.73 0.15 6.13
CA VAL A 22 -8.58 -0.44 6.83
C VAL A 22 -8.95 -0.64 8.29
N THR A 23 -8.91 -1.88 8.77
CA THR A 23 -9.29 -2.25 10.14
C THR A 23 -8.11 -2.92 10.83
N ASP A 24 -7.71 -2.39 11.98
CA ASP A 24 -6.72 -3.05 12.85
C ASP A 24 -7.33 -4.31 13.47
N ARG A 25 -6.73 -5.48 13.21
CA ARG A 25 -7.12 -6.77 13.79
C ARG A 25 -6.17 -7.20 14.92
N GLY A 26 -5.30 -6.32 15.39
CA GLY A 26 -4.31 -6.53 16.43
C GLY A 26 -3.02 -7.17 15.92
N SER A 27 -3.11 -8.25 15.15
CA SER A 27 -1.93 -8.91 14.56
C SER A 27 -1.65 -8.53 13.10
N TYR A 28 -2.63 -7.95 12.40
CA TYR A 28 -2.53 -7.48 11.02
C TYR A 28 -3.61 -6.41 10.76
N TYR A 29 -3.47 -5.68 9.65
CA TYR A 29 -4.52 -4.81 9.13
C TYR A 29 -5.36 -5.53 8.09
N GLU A 30 -6.67 -5.59 8.27
CA GLU A 30 -7.57 -6.01 7.20
C GLU A 30 -7.83 -4.82 6.28
N VAL A 31 -7.49 -4.97 5.00
CA VAL A 31 -7.74 -3.97 3.96
C VAL A 31 -8.79 -4.52 3.01
N VAL A 32 -9.87 -3.76 2.81
CA VAL A 32 -10.87 -4.08 1.78
C VAL A 32 -10.90 -2.93 0.80
N ALA A 33 -10.52 -3.19 -0.45
CA ALA A 33 -10.53 -2.22 -1.54
C ALA A 33 -11.59 -2.63 -2.57
N ASP A 34 -12.56 -1.74 -2.82
CA ASP A 34 -13.70 -1.98 -3.70
C ASP A 34 -13.58 -1.23 -5.03
N TYR A 35 -12.99 -1.90 -6.01
CA TYR A 35 -12.87 -1.43 -7.38
C TYR A 35 -14.18 -1.60 -8.17
N GLY A 36 -15.17 -2.33 -7.65
CA GLY A 36 -16.49 -2.50 -8.28
C GLY A 36 -17.33 -1.22 -8.28
N SER A 37 -16.95 -0.24 -7.45
CA SER A 37 -17.60 1.08 -7.35
C SER A 37 -17.29 2.04 -8.51
N GLY A 38 -16.40 1.66 -9.45
CA GLY A 38 -16.03 2.50 -10.60
C GLY A 38 -15.07 3.64 -10.26
N VAL A 39 -14.41 3.60 -9.09
CA VAL A 39 -13.39 4.59 -8.71
C VAL A 39 -12.17 4.53 -9.63
N THR A 40 -11.61 5.71 -9.94
CA THR A 40 -10.37 5.79 -10.72
C THR A 40 -9.18 5.28 -9.89
N PRO A 41 -8.12 4.75 -10.52
CA PRO A 41 -6.93 4.27 -9.78
C PRO A 41 -6.33 5.35 -8.86
N ASP A 42 -6.23 6.58 -9.33
CA ASP A 42 -5.78 7.73 -8.53
C ASP A 42 -6.67 7.99 -7.29
N SER A 43 -7.99 7.92 -7.45
CA SER A 43 -8.92 8.07 -6.32
C SER A 43 -8.85 6.89 -5.36
N MET A 44 -8.63 5.68 -5.87
CA MET A 44 -8.39 4.49 -5.05
C MET A 44 -7.12 4.64 -4.22
N GLY A 45 -6.02 5.08 -4.83
CA GLY A 45 -4.75 5.34 -4.15
C GLY A 45 -4.89 6.37 -3.03
N ARG A 46 -5.59 7.49 -3.30
CA ARG A 46 -5.91 8.47 -2.26
C ARG A 46 -6.71 7.87 -1.11
N ALA A 47 -7.76 7.12 -1.42
CA ALA A 47 -8.60 6.50 -0.39
C ALA A 47 -7.83 5.48 0.45
N LEU A 48 -6.99 4.65 -0.18
CA LEU A 48 -6.15 3.67 0.51
C LEU A 48 -5.17 4.35 1.45
N ALA A 49 -4.42 5.35 0.98
CA ALA A 49 -3.47 6.06 1.81
C ALA A 49 -4.14 6.81 2.97
N ALA A 50 -5.27 7.46 2.72
CA ALA A 50 -6.03 8.14 3.77
C ALA A 50 -6.50 7.16 4.86
N ALA A 51 -7.09 6.03 4.46
CA ALA A 51 -7.55 5.01 5.39
C ALA A 51 -6.39 4.35 6.16
N ALA A 52 -5.26 4.09 5.47
CA ALA A 52 -4.07 3.53 6.09
C ALA A 52 -3.46 4.47 7.13
N ARG A 53 -3.34 5.77 6.85
CA ARG A 53 -2.83 6.77 7.82
C ARG A 53 -3.76 6.92 9.02
N GLN A 54 -5.07 6.81 8.81
CA GLN A 54 -6.03 6.83 9.91
C GLN A 54 -5.90 5.59 10.82
N ALA A 55 -5.75 4.40 10.23
CA ALA A 55 -5.63 3.14 10.97
C ALA A 55 -4.24 2.94 11.60
N ALA A 56 -3.19 3.47 10.97
CA ALA A 56 -1.80 3.36 11.40
C ALA A 56 -1.12 4.74 11.37
N PRO A 57 -1.31 5.59 12.40
CA PRO A 57 -0.73 6.93 12.43
C PRO A 57 0.81 6.96 12.35
N GLY A 58 1.48 5.86 12.72
CA GLY A 58 2.93 5.70 12.62
C GLY A 58 3.43 5.13 11.28
N LEU A 59 2.57 5.00 10.26
CA LEU A 59 2.91 4.35 8.99
C LEU A 59 4.13 4.99 8.31
N GLU A 60 4.11 6.31 8.10
CA GLU A 60 5.20 7.01 7.40
C GLU A 60 6.57 6.84 8.06
N PRO A 61 6.75 7.14 9.37
CA PRO A 61 8.06 7.00 10.01
C PRO A 61 8.52 5.55 10.08
N LEU A 62 7.60 4.60 10.21
CA LEU A 62 7.92 3.18 10.23
C LEU A 62 8.44 2.70 8.87
N VAL A 63 7.76 3.05 7.78
CA VAL A 63 8.18 2.68 6.42
C VAL A 63 9.47 3.40 6.01
N ASP A 64 9.60 4.69 6.31
CA ASP A 64 10.84 5.44 6.03
C ASP A 64 12.02 4.85 6.82
N SER A 65 11.84 4.53 8.10
CA SER A 65 12.90 3.88 8.89
C SER A 65 13.33 2.54 8.30
N TYR A 66 12.39 1.78 7.73
CA TYR A 66 12.68 0.53 7.02
C TYR A 66 13.51 0.78 5.76
N LEU A 67 13.09 1.73 4.90
CA LEU A 67 13.84 2.08 3.68
C LEU A 67 15.25 2.60 4.01
N SER A 68 15.37 3.42 5.05
CA SER A 68 16.63 3.95 5.55
C SER A 68 17.57 2.85 6.05
N GLU A 69 17.04 1.89 6.83
CA GLU A 69 17.79 0.72 7.30
C GLU A 69 18.26 -0.12 6.12
N LYS A 70 17.35 -0.48 5.20
CA LYS A 70 17.68 -1.36 4.07
C LYS A 70 18.69 -0.74 3.11
N ALA A 71 18.61 0.56 2.88
CA ALA A 71 19.63 1.24 2.08
C ALA A 71 20.99 1.31 2.81
N GLY A 72 21.00 1.48 4.14
CA GLY A 72 22.19 1.57 4.97
C GLY A 72 23.09 2.79 4.74
N SER A 73 22.92 3.51 3.63
CA SER A 73 23.67 4.72 3.27
C SER A 73 22.92 5.59 2.26
N ASN A 74 23.25 6.88 2.18
CA ASN A 74 22.71 7.78 1.16
C ASN A 74 23.11 7.37 -0.26
N THR A 75 24.31 6.80 -0.45
CA THR A 75 24.77 6.34 -1.77
C THR A 75 23.86 5.24 -2.33
N VAL A 76 23.54 4.24 -1.51
CA VAL A 76 22.64 3.14 -1.92
C VAL A 76 21.21 3.63 -2.08
N TYR A 77 20.72 4.45 -1.16
CA TYR A 77 19.38 5.05 -1.24
C TYR A 77 19.19 5.85 -2.54
N ASN A 78 20.14 6.71 -2.88
CA ASN A 78 20.10 7.49 -4.13
C ASN A 78 20.17 6.58 -5.37
N ALA A 79 20.98 5.50 -5.32
CA ALA A 79 21.04 4.54 -6.41
C ALA A 79 19.71 3.78 -6.60
N TRP A 80 19.01 3.47 -5.52
CA TRP A 80 17.66 2.87 -5.60
C TRP A 80 16.65 3.84 -6.17
N LEU A 81 16.62 5.10 -5.73
CA LEU A 81 15.74 6.12 -6.31
C LEU A 81 15.98 6.32 -7.81
N ALA A 82 17.24 6.32 -8.26
CA ALA A 82 17.57 6.40 -9.67
C ALA A 82 16.98 5.22 -10.47
N ARG A 83 17.13 3.98 -9.96
CA ARG A 83 16.53 2.78 -10.59
C ARG A 83 15.00 2.85 -10.59
N THR A 84 14.40 3.34 -9.51
CA THR A 84 12.95 3.57 -9.41
C THR A 84 12.49 4.52 -10.52
N ALA A 85 13.23 5.61 -10.75
CA ALA A 85 12.94 6.56 -11.82
C ALA A 85 13.02 5.93 -13.21
N ASP A 86 13.98 5.02 -13.44
CA ASP A 86 14.12 4.29 -14.71
C ASP A 86 12.96 3.29 -14.97
N ILE A 87 12.45 2.65 -13.91
CA ILE A 87 11.36 1.66 -14.00
C ILE A 87 9.99 2.32 -14.11
N ARG A 88 9.77 3.42 -13.39
CA ARG A 88 8.48 4.12 -13.31
C ARG A 88 7.74 4.34 -14.65
N PRO A 89 8.36 4.84 -15.73
CA PRO A 89 7.64 5.06 -17.00
C PRO A 89 7.19 3.78 -17.70
N GLN A 90 7.64 2.61 -17.23
CA GLN A 90 7.28 1.30 -17.77
C GLN A 90 6.09 0.66 -17.03
N LEU A 91 5.64 1.28 -15.95
CA LEU A 91 4.46 0.81 -15.21
C LEU A 91 3.19 1.00 -16.02
N ALA A 92 2.24 0.07 -15.86
CA ALA A 92 0.89 0.28 -16.34
C ALA A 92 0.34 1.60 -15.76
N ALA A 93 -0.30 2.40 -16.62
CA ALA A 93 -0.75 3.75 -16.26
C ALA A 93 -1.64 3.75 -15.00
N ASP A 94 -2.50 2.74 -14.86
CA ASP A 94 -3.39 2.60 -13.71
C ASP A 94 -2.61 2.38 -12.40
N HIS A 95 -1.56 1.54 -12.41
CA HIS A 95 -0.73 1.32 -11.22
C HIS A 95 0.05 2.58 -10.84
N ALA A 96 0.61 3.28 -11.84
CA ALA A 96 1.31 4.53 -11.60
C ALA A 96 0.35 5.57 -11.00
N ALA A 97 -0.86 5.71 -11.56
CA ALA A 97 -1.87 6.64 -11.06
C ALA A 97 -2.31 6.30 -9.63
N GLU A 98 -2.44 5.02 -9.28
CA GLU A 98 -2.77 4.61 -7.90
C GLU A 98 -1.66 4.99 -6.91
N ILE A 99 -0.39 4.73 -7.23
CA ILE A 99 0.74 5.12 -6.37
C ILE A 99 0.86 6.66 -6.25
N GLU A 100 0.62 7.40 -7.34
CA GLU A 100 0.55 8.88 -7.30
C GLU A 100 -0.57 9.36 -6.37
N GLY A 101 -1.74 8.72 -6.46
CA GLY A 101 -2.86 8.98 -5.56
C GLY A 101 -2.48 8.77 -4.11
N MET A 102 -1.80 7.66 -3.79
CA MET A 102 -1.28 7.41 -2.45
C MET A 102 -0.28 8.48 -2.00
N ALA A 103 0.67 8.84 -2.86
CA ALA A 103 1.68 9.85 -2.58
C ALA A 103 1.11 11.24 -2.29
N SER A 104 0.01 11.61 -2.94
CA SER A 104 -0.68 12.88 -2.66
C SER A 104 -1.21 12.99 -1.22
N GLN A 105 -1.31 11.87 -0.49
CA GLN A 105 -1.78 11.82 0.89
C GLN A 105 -0.66 11.69 1.92
N MET A 106 0.61 11.56 1.50
CA MET A 106 1.77 11.47 2.39
C MET A 106 2.39 12.84 2.66
N SER A 107 3.17 12.94 3.73
CA SER A 107 3.71 14.21 4.22
C SER A 107 5.04 14.63 3.59
N GLY A 108 5.74 13.73 2.89
CA GLY A 108 7.06 14.00 2.30
C GLY A 108 7.03 14.75 0.96
N GLY A 109 5.86 14.83 0.31
CA GLY A 109 5.72 15.55 -0.96
C GLY A 109 6.70 15.06 -2.02
N THR A 110 7.50 15.96 -2.60
CA THR A 110 8.49 15.63 -3.65
C THR A 110 9.94 15.64 -3.15
N THR A 111 10.17 15.74 -1.84
CA THR A 111 11.53 15.85 -1.29
C THR A 111 11.97 14.50 -0.76
N ASN A 112 13.08 13.98 -1.26
CA ASN A 112 13.63 12.68 -0.87
C ASN A 112 14.67 12.89 0.24
N VAL A 113 14.34 12.48 1.47
CA VAL A 113 15.26 12.56 2.61
C VAL A 113 15.22 11.27 3.39
N ARG A 114 16.26 10.45 3.22
CA ARG A 114 16.40 9.18 3.93
C ARG A 114 16.31 9.36 5.45
N GLY A 115 15.34 8.70 6.09
CA GLY A 115 15.27 8.61 7.55
C GLY A 115 14.70 9.85 8.24
N ASP A 116 13.95 10.71 7.54
CA ASP A 116 13.34 11.92 8.11
C ASP A 116 11.94 11.68 8.72
N GLY A 117 11.45 10.45 8.65
CA GLY A 117 10.16 10.02 9.16
C GLY A 117 8.98 10.30 8.23
N LYS A 118 9.23 10.72 6.98
CA LYS A 118 8.19 11.07 6.01
C LYS A 118 8.37 10.23 4.75
N LEU A 119 7.27 10.02 4.03
CA LEU A 119 7.32 9.36 2.72
C LEU A 119 7.11 10.39 1.61
N SER A 120 8.12 10.54 0.77
CA SER A 120 8.02 11.25 -0.48
C SER A 120 7.27 10.44 -1.54
N ARG A 121 6.88 11.12 -2.61
CA ARG A 121 6.36 10.50 -3.84
C ARG A 121 7.30 9.41 -4.35
N ASP A 122 8.58 9.70 -4.49
CA ASP A 122 9.53 8.74 -5.07
C ASP A 122 9.84 7.59 -4.11
N GLU A 123 9.76 7.82 -2.80
CA GLU A 123 9.89 6.78 -1.77
C GLU A 123 8.72 5.79 -1.78
N LEU A 124 7.50 6.26 -2.09
CA LEU A 124 6.37 5.34 -2.28
C LEU A 124 6.50 4.49 -3.55
N PHE A 125 7.03 5.06 -4.63
CA PHE A 125 7.38 4.26 -5.81
C PHE A 125 8.50 3.26 -5.48
N LEU A 126 9.53 3.71 -4.76
CA LEU A 126 10.61 2.85 -4.28
C LEU A 126 10.08 1.71 -3.41
N LEU A 127 9.16 1.95 -2.49
CA LEU A 127 8.56 0.91 -1.65
C LEU A 127 7.88 -0.18 -2.50
N ASN A 128 7.06 0.22 -3.48
CA ASN A 128 6.34 -0.71 -4.35
C ASN A 128 7.27 -1.46 -5.32
N LEU A 129 8.41 -0.86 -5.67
CA LEU A 129 9.42 -1.44 -6.58
C LEU A 129 10.64 -1.97 -5.85
N LEU A 130 10.60 -2.05 -4.53
CA LEU A 130 11.74 -2.42 -3.71
C LEU A 130 12.35 -3.78 -4.11
N PRO A 131 11.56 -4.84 -4.41
CA PRO A 131 12.11 -6.11 -4.89
C PRO A 131 12.94 -5.94 -6.17
N ASP A 132 12.51 -5.08 -7.08
CA ASP A 132 13.12 -4.90 -8.40
C ASP A 132 14.38 -4.03 -8.35
N VAL A 133 14.41 -3.02 -7.47
CA VAL A 133 15.53 -2.07 -7.37
C VAL A 133 16.61 -2.50 -6.38
N ALA A 134 16.23 -3.13 -5.26
CA ALA A 134 17.17 -3.59 -4.23
C ALA A 134 17.75 -4.97 -4.55
N ARG A 135 17.06 -5.79 -5.38
CA ARG A 135 17.50 -7.11 -5.86
C ARG A 135 17.97 -8.08 -4.77
N GLY A 136 17.33 -8.03 -3.59
CA GLY A 136 17.73 -8.79 -2.40
C GLY A 136 16.79 -9.91 -1.97
N SER A 137 15.67 -10.15 -2.67
CA SER A 137 14.71 -11.16 -2.23
C SER A 137 15.13 -12.58 -2.64
N GLN A 138 14.88 -13.52 -1.74
CA GLN A 138 15.07 -14.96 -1.98
C GLN A 138 13.68 -15.60 -1.96
N CYS A 139 13.41 -16.49 -2.91
CA CYS A 139 12.19 -17.27 -2.89
C CYS A 139 12.44 -18.68 -3.38
N CYS A 140 11.61 -19.62 -2.91
CA CYS A 140 11.49 -20.94 -3.49
C CYS A 140 10.05 -21.18 -3.92
N GLY A 141 9.88 -21.90 -5.02
CA GLY A 141 8.59 -22.25 -5.58
C GLY A 141 8.53 -23.74 -5.85
N VAL A 142 7.40 -24.36 -5.55
CA VAL A 142 7.12 -25.75 -5.91
C VAL A 142 5.75 -25.82 -6.56
N SER A 143 5.70 -26.55 -7.68
CA SER A 143 4.46 -26.86 -8.37
C SER A 143 4.40 -28.36 -8.62
N VAL A 144 3.28 -28.98 -8.26
CA VAL A 144 3.00 -30.39 -8.53
C VAL A 144 1.68 -30.52 -9.31
N TRP A 145 1.61 -31.49 -10.21
CA TRP A 145 0.45 -31.71 -11.07
C TRP A 145 0.22 -33.18 -11.38
N GLY A 146 -0.98 -33.48 -11.93
CA GLY A 146 -1.36 -34.82 -12.35
C GLY A 146 -1.26 -35.85 -11.22
N ALA A 147 -0.63 -36.99 -11.50
CA ALA A 147 -0.45 -38.06 -10.52
C ALA A 147 0.43 -37.69 -9.30
N ARG A 148 1.11 -36.54 -9.33
CA ARG A 148 1.88 -36.00 -8.18
C ARG A 148 1.03 -35.05 -7.31
N SER A 149 -0.22 -34.77 -7.67
CA SER A 149 -1.17 -33.96 -6.90
C SER A 149 -2.30 -34.82 -6.37
N ALA A 150 -2.62 -34.68 -5.07
CA ALA A 150 -3.72 -35.41 -4.44
C ALA A 150 -5.10 -35.07 -5.03
N THR A 151 -5.24 -33.90 -5.66
CA THR A 151 -6.50 -33.46 -6.29
C THR A 151 -6.54 -33.73 -7.80
N GLY A 152 -5.43 -34.23 -8.38
CA GLY A 152 -5.22 -34.30 -9.82
C GLY A 152 -5.06 -32.93 -10.51
N ARG A 153 -5.27 -31.82 -9.79
CA ARG A 153 -5.15 -30.44 -10.28
C ARG A 153 -3.79 -29.85 -9.89
N PRO A 154 -3.29 -28.81 -10.60
CA PRO A 154 -2.07 -28.12 -10.21
C PRO A 154 -2.17 -27.57 -8.78
N LEU A 155 -1.17 -27.86 -7.96
CA LEU A 155 -0.95 -27.25 -6.65
C LEU A 155 0.37 -26.51 -6.72
N THR A 156 0.35 -25.21 -6.43
CA THR A 156 1.54 -24.35 -6.44
C THR A 156 1.69 -23.70 -5.07
N ALA A 157 2.90 -23.75 -4.52
CA ALA A 157 3.29 -23.02 -3.34
C ALA A 157 4.53 -22.16 -3.64
N ARG A 158 4.60 -21.00 -3.01
CA ARG A 158 5.76 -20.11 -3.05
C ARG A 158 6.07 -19.67 -1.62
N LEU A 159 7.32 -19.83 -1.21
CA LEU A 159 7.85 -19.24 0.00
C LEU A 159 8.71 -18.05 -0.40
N LEU A 160 8.44 -16.90 0.20
CA LEU A 160 9.17 -15.65 -0.02
C LEU A 160 9.84 -15.29 1.29
N ASP A 161 11.17 -15.20 1.27
CA ASP A 161 11.94 -14.73 2.40
C ASP A 161 12.10 -13.22 2.26
N TRP A 162 11.50 -12.49 3.20
CA TRP A 162 11.54 -11.04 3.24
C TRP A 162 11.96 -10.58 4.63
N SER A 163 13.06 -9.83 4.70
CA SER A 163 13.46 -9.19 5.96
C SER A 163 12.56 -8.00 6.23
N ASP A 164 11.82 -8.08 7.34
CA ASP A 164 10.89 -7.06 7.86
C ASP A 164 11.59 -5.89 8.57
N GLY A 165 12.92 -5.99 8.73
CA GLY A 165 13.77 -4.96 9.34
C GLY A 165 14.16 -5.32 10.78
N SER A 166 15.22 -4.67 11.29
CA SER A 166 15.77 -4.98 12.61
C SER A 166 14.81 -4.69 13.77
N GLY A 167 13.84 -3.81 13.56
CA GLY A 167 12.76 -3.48 14.49
C GLY A 167 11.42 -4.07 14.10
N HIS A 168 11.38 -5.07 13.21
CA HIS A 168 10.13 -5.64 12.67
C HIS A 168 9.20 -4.58 12.05
N GLN A 169 9.79 -3.57 11.40
CA GLN A 169 9.06 -2.42 10.87
C GLN A 169 7.92 -2.87 9.95
N LEU A 170 8.20 -3.68 8.93
CA LEU A 170 7.13 -4.09 8.00
C LEU A 170 6.08 -5.01 8.64
N ALA A 171 6.47 -5.84 9.61
CA ALA A 171 5.53 -6.74 10.29
C ALA A 171 4.47 -5.96 11.09
N GLN A 172 4.82 -4.77 11.58
CA GLN A 172 3.91 -3.88 12.31
C GLN A 172 2.84 -3.24 11.41
N VAL A 173 3.02 -3.24 10.08
CA VAL A 173 2.05 -2.69 9.10
C VAL A 173 1.58 -3.74 8.09
N GLN A 174 1.76 -5.02 8.43
CA GLN A 174 1.34 -6.12 7.57
C GLN A 174 -0.19 -6.13 7.39
N ALA A 175 -0.63 -6.44 6.18
CA ALA A 175 -2.04 -6.38 5.83
C ALA A 175 -2.50 -7.64 5.09
N VAL A 176 -3.76 -8.01 5.34
CA VAL A 176 -4.51 -8.97 4.53
C VAL A 176 -5.48 -8.17 3.67
N THR A 177 -5.22 -8.14 2.37
CA THR A 177 -5.97 -7.32 1.42
C THR A 177 -7.00 -8.15 0.65
N THR A 178 -8.27 -7.74 0.73
CA THR A 178 -9.35 -8.23 -0.12
C THR A 178 -9.66 -7.21 -1.21
N ILE A 179 -9.50 -7.60 -2.46
CA ILE A 179 -9.85 -6.78 -3.62
C ILE A 179 -11.21 -7.23 -4.14
N LYS A 180 -12.21 -6.35 -4.07
CA LYS A 180 -13.50 -6.57 -4.73
C LYS A 180 -13.43 -5.97 -6.12
N ARG A 181 -13.63 -6.81 -7.13
CA ARG A 181 -13.85 -6.37 -8.51
C ARG A 181 -15.33 -6.60 -8.81
N GLY A 182 -15.98 -5.66 -9.50
CA GLY A 182 -17.35 -5.85 -9.96
C GLY A 182 -17.46 -7.16 -10.75
N ALA A 183 -18.61 -7.83 -10.67
CA ALA A 183 -18.86 -8.99 -11.53
C ALA A 183 -18.77 -8.52 -12.99
N ALA A 184 -17.90 -9.19 -13.77
CA ALA A 184 -17.84 -9.02 -15.21
C ALA A 184 -19.14 -9.51 -15.88
#